data_AF-A0A673T0U1-F1
#
_entry.id   AF-A0A673T0U1-F1
#
_cell.length_a   1.000
_cell.length_b   1.000
_cell.length_c   1.000
_cell.angle_alpha   90.00
_cell.angle_beta   90.00
_cell.angle_gamma   90.00
#
_symmetry.space_group_name_H-M   'P 1'
#
loop_
_entity.id
_entity.type
_entity.pdbx_description
1 polymer ?
#
loop_
_entity_poly.entity_id
_entity_poly.type
_entity_poly.pdbx_seq_one_letter_code
_entity_poly.pdbx_strand_id
1 'polypeptide(L)'
;ILDTKDLTIEKAVINGQEVKYALGERQSYKGSPMEISLPIALSKNQELVIEISFETSPKSSALQWLTPEQTSGKEHPYLFSQCQAIHCRAILPCQDTPSVKLTYSAEVSVPKELVALMSAIRDGEEPDPEDPSRKIYKFSQKVPIPCYLIALVVGALESRRIGPRTLVWSEKEQVEKSAYEFSETESMLKIAEDLGGPYVWGQYDLLVLPLSFPYGGMENPCLTFVTPTLLAGDKSLSNVIAHEISHSWTGNLVTNKTWDHFWLNEGHTVYLERHICGRLFGEKFRHFHALGGWGELQNSIKTFGDTHPYTKLVVDLTNVDPDVAYSSVPYEKGFALLFYLEQLLGGPEVFLGFLKAYVKKFSYKSITTDDWKDFLYSHFKDQVDILNQVDWNAWLYSPGMPPVKPNYDMTLTNACIALSQRWITAKEDDLNSFTTADLKDLSSHQLNEFLAQMLQKMVTALHSVEMGGSSPFGSKNGN
;
A
#
# COMPACT_ATOMS: atom_id res chain seq x y z
N ILE A 1 -7.02 -10.63 25.47
CA ILE A 1 -7.89 -10.92 24.31
C ILE A 1 -7.05 -10.76 23.07
N LEU A 2 -7.13 -11.71 22.12
CA LEU A 2 -6.49 -11.67 20.80
C LEU A 2 -7.57 -11.70 19.71
N ASP A 3 -7.25 -11.19 18.53
CA ASP A 3 -8.05 -11.29 17.32
C ASP A 3 -7.81 -12.63 16.63
N THR A 4 -8.88 -13.29 16.19
CA THR A 4 -8.84 -14.47 15.32
C THR A 4 -9.90 -14.35 14.24
N LYS A 5 -9.71 -14.95 13.05
CA LYS A 5 -10.73 -15.05 12.01
C LYS A 5 -10.58 -16.37 11.28
N ASP A 6 -11.59 -17.23 11.37
CA ASP A 6 -11.58 -18.54 10.71
C ASP A 6 -10.38 -19.41 11.11
N LEU A 7 -9.96 -19.34 12.39
CA LEU A 7 -8.91 -20.17 12.97
C LEU A 7 -9.51 -21.27 13.85
N THR A 8 -8.95 -22.47 13.74
CA THR A 8 -9.16 -23.54 14.72
C THR A 8 -8.06 -23.43 15.76
N ILE A 9 -8.43 -23.27 17.03
CA ILE A 9 -7.47 -23.27 18.15
C ILE A 9 -7.50 -24.65 18.80
N GLU A 10 -6.34 -25.30 18.88
CA GLU A 10 -6.20 -26.61 19.54
C GLU A 10 -5.96 -26.44 21.04
N LYS A 11 -4.97 -25.62 21.42
CA LYS A 11 -4.62 -25.36 22.82
C LYS A 11 -3.88 -24.04 22.98
N ALA A 12 -3.90 -23.52 24.20
CA ALA A 12 -3.07 -22.42 24.66
C ALA A 12 -2.26 -22.88 25.88
N VAL A 13 -0.95 -22.63 25.88
CA VAL A 13 -0.01 -23.07 26.90
C VAL A 13 0.73 -21.86 27.47
N ILE A 14 0.79 -21.78 28.80
CA ILE A 14 1.54 -20.76 29.53
C ILE A 14 2.41 -21.48 30.58
N ASN A 15 3.72 -21.24 30.56
CA ASN A 15 4.68 -21.88 31.47
C ASN A 15 4.60 -23.42 31.47
N GLY A 16 4.38 -24.02 30.29
CA GLY A 16 4.28 -25.47 30.12
C GLY A 16 2.96 -26.10 30.61
N GLN A 17 1.97 -25.29 30.99
CA GLN A 17 0.64 -25.76 31.39
C GLN A 17 -0.42 -25.25 30.42
N GLU A 18 -1.33 -26.14 30.02
CA GLU A 18 -2.51 -25.73 29.26
C GLU A 18 -3.39 -24.81 30.09
N VAL A 19 -3.84 -23.71 29.47
CA VAL A 19 -4.70 -22.71 30.10
C VAL A 19 -6.06 -22.66 29.40
N LYS A 20 -7.07 -22.22 30.15
CA LYS A 20 -8.41 -22.03 29.58
C LYS A 20 -8.39 -20.88 28.59
N TYR A 21 -9.01 -21.08 27.44
CA TYR A 21 -9.35 -20.03 26.49
C TYR A 21 -10.83 -20.15 26.10
N ALA A 22 -11.39 -19.05 25.60
CA ALA A 22 -12.74 -18.99 25.05
C ALA A 22 -12.74 -18.17 23.77
N LEU A 23 -13.41 -18.66 22.73
CA LEU A 23 -13.70 -17.90 21.53
C LEU A 23 -15.08 -17.27 21.70
N GLY A 24 -15.15 -15.94 21.61
CA GLY A 24 -16.41 -15.20 21.56
C GLY A 24 -17.12 -15.33 20.22
N GLU A 25 -18.33 -14.77 20.15
CA GLU A 25 -19.13 -14.75 18.92
C GLU A 25 -18.39 -14.05 17.78
N ARG A 26 -18.52 -14.60 16.57
CA ARG A 26 -17.96 -14.01 15.35
C ARG A 26 -18.67 -12.69 15.03
N GLN A 27 -17.89 -11.62 14.86
CA GLN A 27 -18.36 -10.29 14.54
C GLN A 27 -18.08 -9.95 13.06
N SER A 28 -18.84 -10.55 12.15
CA SER A 28 -18.74 -10.29 10.70
C SER A 28 -17.28 -10.34 10.19
N TYR A 29 -16.77 -9.23 9.65
CA TYR A 29 -15.43 -9.06 9.08
C TYR A 29 -14.31 -9.05 10.13
N LYS A 30 -14.59 -8.66 11.39
CA LYS A 30 -13.61 -8.58 12.49
C LYS A 30 -13.14 -9.95 12.99
N GLY A 31 -13.92 -11.00 12.73
CA GLY A 31 -13.65 -12.35 13.23
C GLY A 31 -14.15 -12.57 14.67
N SER A 32 -13.51 -13.46 15.42
CA SER A 32 -13.89 -13.85 16.77
C SER A 32 -12.82 -13.41 17.78
N PRO A 33 -13.21 -12.76 18.90
CA PRO A 33 -12.26 -12.47 19.97
C PRO A 33 -11.89 -13.75 20.73
N MET A 34 -10.60 -13.94 20.99
CA MET A 34 -10.07 -15.04 21.79
C MET A 34 -9.64 -14.52 23.17
N GLU A 35 -10.36 -14.94 24.21
CA GLU A 35 -10.00 -14.67 25.59
C GLU A 35 -9.14 -15.81 26.15
N ILE A 36 -8.02 -15.49 26.80
CA ILE A 36 -7.11 -16.45 27.43
C ILE A 36 -7.05 -16.15 28.92
N SER A 37 -7.34 -17.14 29.76
CA SER A 37 -7.26 -17.03 31.21
C SER A 37 -5.81 -17.18 31.67
N LEU A 38 -5.24 -16.10 32.22
CA LEU A 38 -3.89 -16.15 32.77
C LEU A 38 -3.86 -16.96 34.08
N PRO A 39 -2.87 -17.85 34.28
CA PRO A 39 -2.79 -18.66 35.50
C PRO A 39 -2.37 -17.83 36.72
N ILE A 40 -1.71 -16.69 36.49
CA ILE A 40 -1.21 -15.76 37.50
C ILE A 40 -1.47 -14.34 37.00
N ALA A 41 -1.96 -13.47 37.89
CA ALA A 41 -2.09 -12.05 37.60
C ALA A 41 -0.70 -11.43 37.38
N LEU A 42 -0.53 -10.73 36.26
CA LEU A 42 0.74 -10.10 35.91
C LEU A 42 0.81 -8.69 36.48
N SER A 43 2.01 -8.29 36.91
CA SER A 43 2.31 -6.90 37.22
C SER A 43 2.52 -6.09 35.93
N LYS A 44 2.36 -4.76 36.01
CA LYS A 44 2.59 -3.89 34.85
C LYS A 44 4.05 -4.04 34.36
N ASN A 45 4.23 -4.17 33.04
CA ASN A 45 5.51 -4.41 32.36
C ASN A 45 6.11 -5.82 32.56
N GLN A 46 5.39 -6.75 33.17
CA GLN A 46 5.81 -8.15 33.21
C GLN A 46 5.53 -8.82 31.87
N GLU A 47 6.54 -9.49 31.33
CA GLU A 47 6.45 -10.26 30.09
C GLU A 47 6.11 -11.73 30.36
N LEU A 48 5.45 -12.35 29.39
CA LEU A 48 5.01 -13.74 29.44
C LEU A 48 5.04 -14.31 28.02
N VAL A 49 5.40 -15.59 27.90
CA VAL A 49 5.23 -16.35 26.65
C VAL A 49 3.91 -17.11 26.71
N ILE A 50 3.09 -16.91 25.67
CA ILE A 50 1.85 -17.66 25.44
C ILE A 50 2.05 -18.43 24.15
N GLU A 51 2.11 -19.75 24.24
CA GLU A 51 2.19 -20.64 23.09
C GLU A 51 0.76 -21.04 22.70
N ILE A 52 0.42 -20.88 21.42
CA ILE A 52 -0.91 -21.19 20.91
C ILE A 52 -0.75 -22.13 19.71
N SER A 53 -1.34 -23.32 19.79
CA SER A 53 -1.43 -24.25 18.67
C SER A 53 -2.72 -23.98 17.91
N PHE A 54 -2.61 -23.74 16.61
CA PHE A 54 -3.73 -23.35 15.76
C PHE A 54 -3.58 -23.88 14.34
N GLU A 55 -4.68 -23.86 13.60
CA GLU A 55 -4.75 -24.19 12.19
C GLU A 55 -5.61 -23.15 11.45
N THR A 56 -5.15 -22.71 10.27
CA THR A 56 -5.91 -21.78 9.41
C THR A 56 -7.01 -22.51 8.64
N SER A 57 -8.15 -21.86 8.42
CA SER A 57 -9.11 -22.33 7.42
C SER A 57 -8.55 -22.23 5.99
N PRO A 58 -8.88 -23.18 5.08
CA PRO A 58 -8.62 -23.01 3.64
C PRO A 58 -9.27 -21.76 3.02
N LYS A 59 -10.26 -21.18 3.71
CA LYS A 59 -10.95 -19.94 3.32
C LYS A 59 -10.38 -18.69 4.00
N SER A 60 -9.18 -18.78 4.60
CA SER A 60 -8.53 -17.64 5.24
C SER A 60 -8.54 -16.44 4.31
N SER A 61 -9.06 -15.30 4.79
CA SER A 61 -9.08 -14.07 3.99
C SER A 61 -7.69 -13.51 3.70
N ALA A 62 -6.67 -13.99 4.42
CA ALA A 62 -5.30 -13.52 4.26
C ALA A 62 -4.53 -14.31 3.21
N LEU A 63 -4.99 -15.50 2.82
CA LEU A 63 -4.19 -16.46 2.06
C LEU A 63 -4.87 -16.78 0.73
N GLN A 64 -4.10 -16.73 -0.35
CA GLN A 64 -4.53 -17.28 -1.63
C GLN A 64 -3.74 -18.54 -1.96
N TRP A 65 -4.47 -19.65 -2.06
CA TRP A 65 -3.95 -20.94 -2.50
C TRP A 65 -4.19 -21.09 -4.00
N LEU A 66 -3.12 -21.32 -4.76
CA LEU A 66 -3.16 -21.51 -6.20
C LEU A 66 -2.75 -22.94 -6.54
N THR A 67 -3.56 -23.60 -7.37
CA THR A 67 -3.21 -24.88 -7.97
C THR A 67 -2.11 -24.69 -9.02
N PRO A 68 -1.37 -25.75 -9.42
CA PRO A 68 -0.37 -25.65 -10.47
C PRO A 68 -0.90 -25.02 -11.76
N GLU A 69 -2.14 -25.30 -12.16
CA GLU A 69 -2.72 -24.74 -13.40
C GLU A 69 -2.87 -23.21 -13.35
N GLN A 70 -2.92 -22.62 -12.16
CA GLN A 70 -3.03 -21.18 -11.94
C GLN A 70 -1.67 -20.48 -11.88
N THR A 71 -0.56 -21.21 -11.76
CA THR A 71 0.81 -20.66 -11.72
C THR A 71 1.40 -20.52 -13.13
N SER A 72 2.52 -19.83 -13.29
CA SER A 72 3.20 -19.68 -14.59
C SER A 72 3.85 -20.99 -15.02
N GLY A 73 4.50 -21.69 -14.09
CA GLY A 73 5.26 -22.90 -14.35
C GLY A 73 4.41 -24.16 -14.57
N LYS A 74 3.12 -24.15 -14.20
CA LYS A 74 2.16 -25.27 -14.39
C LYS A 74 2.47 -26.60 -13.67
N GLU A 75 3.57 -26.66 -12.92
CA GLU A 75 4.04 -27.88 -12.26
C GLU A 75 3.82 -27.87 -10.74
N HIS A 76 4.01 -26.73 -10.10
CA HIS A 76 3.98 -26.58 -8.64
C HIS A 76 2.86 -25.63 -8.17
N PRO A 77 2.25 -25.88 -7.00
CA PRO A 77 1.30 -24.95 -6.40
C PRO A 77 1.99 -23.68 -5.88
N TYR A 78 1.19 -22.69 -5.52
CA TYR A 78 1.68 -21.43 -4.98
C TYR A 78 0.77 -20.94 -3.85
N LEU A 79 1.37 -20.33 -2.83
CA LEU A 79 0.68 -19.67 -1.73
C LEU A 79 1.28 -18.27 -1.58
N PHE A 80 0.43 -17.26 -1.41
CA PHE A 80 0.87 -15.98 -0.87
C PHE A 80 -0.13 -15.42 0.13
N SER A 81 0.38 -14.59 1.05
CA SER A 81 -0.44 -13.85 2.01
C SER A 81 -0.64 -12.39 1.62
N GLN A 82 -1.73 -11.80 2.08
CA GLN A 82 -1.98 -10.37 2.12
C GLN A 82 -2.65 -10.01 3.45
N CYS A 83 -1.91 -9.37 4.37
CA CYS A 83 -2.35 -9.15 5.74
C CYS A 83 -2.99 -7.76 5.98
N GLN A 84 -2.60 -6.75 5.20
CA GLN A 84 -3.21 -5.42 5.27
C GLN A 84 -4.66 -5.47 4.76
N ALA A 85 -5.65 -4.94 5.47
CA ALA A 85 -5.53 -4.17 6.73
C ALA A 85 -5.60 -5.01 8.02
N ILE A 86 -6.48 -6.01 8.08
CA ILE A 86 -6.81 -6.74 9.32
C ILE A 86 -6.95 -8.25 9.08
N HIS A 87 -6.10 -8.81 8.22
CA HIS A 87 -6.14 -10.22 7.88
C HIS A 87 -5.08 -11.06 8.57
N CYS A 88 -4.11 -10.46 9.27
CA CYS A 88 -3.12 -11.25 10.02
C CYS A 88 -3.79 -12.20 11.03
N ARG A 89 -4.92 -11.76 11.62
CA ARG A 89 -5.81 -12.58 12.47
C ARG A 89 -6.39 -13.83 11.80
N ALA A 90 -6.36 -13.92 10.47
CA ALA A 90 -6.79 -15.08 9.69
C ALA A 90 -5.63 -16.04 9.37
N ILE A 91 -4.41 -15.70 9.78
CA ILE A 91 -3.23 -16.58 9.75
C ILE A 91 -2.93 -17.06 11.16
N LEU A 92 -2.84 -16.17 12.15
CA LEU A 92 -2.46 -16.49 13.52
C LEU A 92 -3.21 -15.63 14.56
N PRO A 93 -3.43 -16.10 15.80
CA PRO A 93 -4.01 -15.28 16.86
C PRO A 93 -3.05 -14.16 17.26
N CYS A 94 -3.48 -12.90 17.15
CA CYS A 94 -2.64 -11.74 17.46
C CYS A 94 -3.44 -10.54 17.94
N GLN A 95 -2.77 -9.50 18.43
CA GLN A 95 -3.39 -8.18 18.56
C GLN A 95 -3.34 -7.52 17.19
N ASP A 96 -4.37 -7.73 16.37
CA ASP A 96 -4.34 -7.39 14.95
C ASP A 96 -4.68 -5.91 14.71
N THR A 97 -3.77 -5.06 15.17
CA THR A 97 -3.84 -3.60 15.17
C THR A 97 -2.45 -3.01 14.89
N PRO A 98 -2.35 -1.97 14.06
CA PRO A 98 -1.06 -1.33 13.80
C PRO A 98 -0.52 -0.55 15.01
N SER A 99 -1.30 -0.40 16.09
CA SER A 99 -0.85 0.21 17.35
C SER A 99 0.16 -0.63 18.13
N VAL A 100 0.22 -1.94 17.87
CA VAL A 100 1.17 -2.87 18.50
C VAL A 100 2.23 -3.23 17.46
N LYS A 101 3.50 -3.06 17.83
CA LYS A 101 4.63 -3.52 17.03
C LYS A 101 5.38 -4.63 17.76
N LEU A 102 5.80 -5.64 17.01
CA LEU A 102 6.53 -6.81 17.52
C LEU A 102 7.67 -7.19 16.58
N THR A 103 8.74 -7.72 17.14
CA THR A 103 9.75 -8.49 16.38
C THR A 103 9.25 -9.92 16.21
N TYR A 104 9.68 -10.64 15.18
CA TYR A 104 9.34 -12.06 15.03
C TYR A 104 10.51 -12.90 14.53
N SER A 105 10.43 -14.19 14.81
CA SER A 105 11.23 -15.23 14.16
C SER A 105 10.27 -16.34 13.74
N ALA A 106 10.56 -16.98 12.62
CA ALA A 106 9.69 -17.99 12.05
C ALA A 106 10.50 -19.15 11.48
N GLU A 107 10.00 -20.36 11.67
CA GLU A 107 10.44 -21.57 11.00
C GLU A 107 9.25 -22.09 10.18
N VAL A 108 9.41 -22.21 8.87
CA VAL A 108 8.33 -22.57 7.95
C VAL A 108 8.70 -23.86 7.22
N SER A 109 8.03 -24.96 7.58
CA SER A 109 8.16 -26.24 6.90
C SER A 109 7.31 -26.28 5.63
N VAL A 110 7.91 -26.59 4.48
CA VAL A 110 7.27 -26.65 3.16
C VAL A 110 7.75 -27.88 2.37
N PRO A 111 7.04 -28.35 1.33
CA PRO A 111 7.57 -29.36 0.40
C PRO A 111 8.95 -28.94 -0.13
N LYS A 112 9.92 -29.86 -0.15
CA LYS A 112 11.34 -29.55 -0.34
C LYS A 112 11.71 -28.96 -1.70
N GLU A 113 10.86 -29.16 -2.69
CA GLU A 113 10.96 -28.59 -4.04
C GLU A 113 10.53 -27.12 -4.12
N LEU A 114 9.90 -26.59 -3.07
CA LEU A 114 9.43 -25.21 -2.99
C LEU A 114 10.36 -24.33 -2.14
N VAL A 115 10.23 -23.02 -2.37
CA VAL A 115 10.91 -21.97 -1.62
C VAL A 115 9.89 -21.22 -0.80
N ALA A 116 10.18 -21.00 0.48
CA ALA A 116 9.44 -20.07 1.32
C ALA A 116 10.20 -18.75 1.44
N LEU A 117 9.47 -17.63 1.46
CA LEU A 117 10.00 -16.32 1.85
C LEU A 117 9.01 -15.62 2.78
N MET A 118 9.53 -14.76 3.65
CA MET A 118 8.74 -13.93 4.56
C MET A 118 9.23 -12.49 4.56
N SER A 119 8.48 -11.58 5.19
CA SER A 119 8.85 -10.17 5.40
C SER A 119 9.95 -9.99 6.48
N ALA A 120 11.07 -10.67 6.27
CA ALA A 120 12.17 -10.81 7.21
C ALA A 120 13.49 -11.19 6.50
N ILE A 121 14.60 -11.10 7.23
CA ILE A 121 15.89 -11.62 6.76
C ILE A 121 15.86 -13.14 6.82
N ARG A 122 16.29 -13.80 5.73
CA ARG A 122 16.51 -15.25 5.69
C ARG A 122 17.64 -15.65 6.64
N ASP A 123 17.40 -16.67 7.45
CA ASP A 123 18.31 -17.14 8.50
C ASP A 123 18.71 -18.62 8.31
N GLY A 124 18.69 -19.09 7.07
CA GLY A 124 19.08 -20.44 6.69
C GLY A 124 17.91 -21.36 6.35
N GLU A 125 18.26 -22.59 5.99
CA GLU A 125 17.35 -23.64 5.58
C GLU A 125 17.93 -25.01 5.94
N GLU A 126 17.06 -25.97 6.27
CA GLU A 126 17.48 -27.34 6.60
C GLU A 126 16.39 -28.36 6.21
N PRO A 127 16.74 -29.64 5.97
CA PRO A 127 15.74 -30.69 5.83
C PRO A 127 14.87 -30.77 7.09
N ASP A 128 13.58 -31.03 6.92
CA ASP A 128 12.68 -31.21 8.06
C ASP A 128 12.98 -32.56 8.75
N PRO A 129 13.31 -32.59 10.06
CA PRO A 129 13.63 -33.81 10.77
C PRO A 129 12.42 -34.74 10.98
N GLU A 130 11.19 -34.20 10.89
CA GLU A 130 9.95 -34.97 11.06
C GLU A 130 9.43 -35.54 9.73
N ASP A 131 9.78 -34.91 8.60
CA ASP A 131 9.37 -35.33 7.25
C ASP A 131 10.45 -35.08 6.17
N PRO A 132 11.16 -36.13 5.69
CA PRO A 132 12.19 -36.00 4.65
C PRO A 132 11.70 -35.50 3.27
N SER A 133 10.39 -35.38 3.06
CA SER A 133 9.81 -34.75 1.87
C SER A 133 9.73 -33.22 1.99
N ARG A 134 10.02 -32.66 3.17
CA ARG A 134 9.90 -31.25 3.49
C ARG A 134 11.25 -30.60 3.82
N LYS A 135 11.24 -29.28 3.87
CA LYS A 135 12.36 -28.41 4.20
C LYS A 135 11.86 -27.27 5.07
N ILE A 136 12.65 -26.89 6.07
CA ILE A 136 12.38 -25.77 6.97
C ILE A 136 13.20 -24.57 6.50
N TYR A 137 12.52 -23.45 6.26
CA TYR A 137 13.16 -22.14 6.04
C TYR A 137 13.05 -21.30 7.31
N LYS A 138 14.13 -20.62 7.70
CA LYS A 138 14.19 -19.80 8.91
C LYS A 138 14.24 -18.32 8.57
N PHE A 139 13.57 -17.51 9.38
CA PHE A 139 13.48 -16.06 9.18
C PHE A 139 13.60 -15.30 10.50
N SER A 140 14.23 -14.13 10.44
CA SER A 140 14.39 -13.22 11.59
C SER A 140 14.05 -11.78 11.22
N GLN A 141 13.00 -11.23 11.83
CA GLN A 141 12.64 -9.81 11.76
C GLN A 141 12.95 -9.14 13.10
N LYS A 142 14.10 -8.47 13.13
CA LYS A 142 14.64 -7.83 14.35
C LYS A 142 14.14 -6.41 14.56
N VAL A 143 13.55 -5.79 13.53
CA VAL A 143 12.91 -4.48 13.65
C VAL A 143 11.44 -4.69 14.04
N PRO A 144 10.91 -4.00 15.06
CA PRO A 144 9.50 -4.14 15.43
C PRO A 144 8.57 -3.68 14.30
N ILE A 145 7.63 -4.54 13.92
CA ILE A 145 6.64 -4.28 12.87
C ILE A 145 5.21 -4.45 13.41
N PRO A 146 4.23 -3.69 12.90
CA PRO A 146 2.82 -4.04 13.06
C PRO A 146 2.51 -5.37 12.33
N CYS A 147 1.58 -6.15 12.86
CA CYS A 147 1.23 -7.49 12.35
C CYS A 147 0.73 -7.52 10.90
N TYR A 148 0.16 -6.43 10.39
CA TYR A 148 -0.29 -6.36 8.99
C TYR A 148 0.87 -6.48 7.98
N LEU A 149 2.12 -6.27 8.44
CA LEU A 149 3.34 -6.42 7.65
C LEU A 149 3.95 -7.83 7.72
N ILE A 150 3.35 -8.76 8.46
CA ILE A 150 3.74 -10.17 8.39
C ILE A 150 3.29 -10.70 7.02
N ALA A 151 4.22 -11.24 6.26
CA ALA A 151 3.95 -11.83 4.96
C ALA A 151 4.64 -13.19 4.82
N LEU A 152 4.02 -14.06 4.03
CA LEU A 152 4.50 -15.37 3.64
C LEU A 152 4.19 -15.62 2.17
N VAL A 153 5.17 -16.16 1.45
CA VAL A 153 4.99 -16.79 0.14
C VAL A 153 5.63 -18.17 0.14
N VAL A 154 5.00 -19.13 -0.53
CA VAL A 154 5.56 -20.45 -0.81
C VAL A 154 5.29 -20.83 -2.26
N GLY A 155 6.32 -21.16 -3.02
CA GLY A 155 6.16 -21.58 -4.42
C GLY A 155 7.48 -21.96 -5.08
N ALA A 156 7.42 -22.28 -6.37
CA ALA A 156 8.61 -22.53 -7.19
C ALA A 156 9.29 -21.21 -7.58
N LEU A 157 10.01 -20.61 -6.64
CA LEU A 157 10.61 -19.28 -6.77
C LEU A 157 12.08 -19.35 -7.15
N GLU A 158 12.46 -18.50 -8.10
CA GLU A 158 13.83 -18.24 -8.50
C GLU A 158 14.21 -16.80 -8.16
N SER A 159 15.51 -16.51 -8.06
CA SER A 159 16.00 -15.17 -7.75
C SER A 159 17.08 -14.67 -8.71
N ARG A 160 17.11 -13.35 -8.89
CA ARG A 160 18.19 -12.66 -9.60
C ARG A 160 18.60 -11.40 -8.85
N ARG A 161 19.91 -11.18 -8.70
CA ARG A 161 20.47 -9.97 -8.10
C ARG A 161 20.38 -8.80 -9.07
N ILE A 162 19.79 -7.69 -8.60
CA ILE A 162 19.65 -6.43 -9.35
C ILE A 162 20.25 -5.23 -8.60
N GLY A 163 20.74 -5.43 -7.37
CA GLY A 163 21.43 -4.42 -6.59
C GLY A 163 22.34 -5.02 -5.50
N PRO A 164 23.07 -4.17 -4.75
CA PRO A 164 23.92 -4.62 -3.66
C PRO A 164 23.14 -5.30 -2.52
N ARG A 165 21.88 -4.89 -2.32
CA ARG A 165 20.98 -5.35 -1.26
C ARG A 165 19.58 -5.75 -1.76
N THR A 166 19.48 -6.08 -3.05
CA THR A 166 18.20 -6.38 -3.71
C THR A 166 18.33 -7.58 -4.63
N LEU A 167 17.52 -8.59 -4.34
CA LEU A 167 17.13 -9.66 -5.24
C LEU A 167 15.71 -9.40 -5.74
N VAL A 168 15.45 -9.72 -7.01
CA VAL A 168 14.10 -9.91 -7.51
C VAL A 168 13.77 -11.40 -7.52
N TRP A 169 12.62 -11.74 -6.99
CA TRP A 169 12.06 -13.09 -6.88
C TRP A 169 10.81 -13.23 -7.73
N SER A 170 10.64 -14.38 -8.36
CA SER A 170 9.42 -14.74 -9.12
C SER A 170 9.47 -16.22 -9.50
N GLU A 171 8.40 -16.75 -10.10
CA GLU A 171 8.52 -17.92 -10.97
C GLU A 171 9.51 -17.66 -12.12
N LYS A 172 10.19 -18.71 -12.58
CA LYS A 172 11.31 -18.64 -13.55
C LYS A 172 10.97 -17.86 -14.82
N GLU A 173 9.72 -17.93 -15.29
CA GLU A 173 9.25 -17.32 -16.54
C GLU A 173 9.29 -15.78 -16.51
N GLN A 174 9.24 -15.16 -15.33
CA GLN A 174 9.19 -13.69 -15.22
C GLN A 174 10.50 -13.08 -14.70
N VAL A 175 11.42 -13.86 -14.12
CA VAL A 175 12.66 -13.34 -13.49
C VAL A 175 13.44 -12.39 -14.40
N GLU A 176 13.58 -12.71 -15.69
CA GLU A 176 14.33 -11.87 -16.62
C GLU A 176 13.65 -10.50 -16.85
N LYS A 177 12.34 -10.52 -17.10
CA LYS A 177 11.55 -9.30 -17.32
C LYS A 177 11.52 -8.44 -16.06
N SER A 178 11.27 -9.05 -14.91
CA SER A 178 11.25 -8.36 -13.62
C SER A 178 12.60 -7.72 -13.27
N ALA A 179 13.71 -8.39 -13.59
CA ALA A 179 15.04 -7.83 -13.36
C ALA A 179 15.33 -6.60 -14.22
N TYR A 180 14.85 -6.59 -15.47
CA TYR A 180 14.94 -5.40 -16.34
C TYR A 180 14.04 -4.28 -15.83
N GLU A 181 12.76 -4.58 -15.58
CA GLU A 181 11.73 -3.61 -15.20
C GLU A 181 12.12 -2.85 -13.92
N PHE A 182 12.67 -3.56 -12.93
CA PHE A 182 12.98 -3.01 -11.61
C PHE A 182 14.47 -2.71 -11.40
N SER A 183 15.25 -2.63 -12.47
CA SER A 183 16.69 -2.38 -12.42
C SER A 183 17.10 -1.07 -11.73
N GLU A 184 16.18 -0.11 -11.58
CA GLU A 184 16.40 1.20 -10.93
C GLU A 184 16.11 1.22 -9.42
N THR A 185 15.77 0.06 -8.83
CA THR A 185 15.42 -0.07 -7.40
C THR A 185 16.51 0.51 -6.48
N GLU A 186 17.79 0.22 -6.74
CA GLU A 186 18.87 0.73 -5.88
C GLU A 186 19.08 2.24 -6.01
N SER A 187 18.85 2.84 -7.18
CA SER A 187 18.90 4.30 -7.30
C SER A 187 17.75 4.96 -6.56
N MET A 188 16.55 4.37 -6.61
CA MET A 188 15.40 4.84 -5.84
C MET A 188 15.66 4.73 -4.33
N LEU A 189 16.20 3.60 -3.86
CA LEU A 189 16.57 3.40 -2.45
C LEU A 189 17.57 4.46 -1.96
N LYS A 190 18.60 4.78 -2.76
CA LYS A 190 19.59 5.82 -2.39
C LYS A 190 18.97 7.20 -2.29
N ILE A 191 18.07 7.55 -3.21
CA ILE A 191 17.34 8.82 -3.14
C ILE A 191 16.43 8.83 -1.90
N ALA A 192 15.71 7.74 -1.65
CA ALA A 192 14.86 7.62 -0.48
C ALA A 192 15.66 7.73 0.83
N GLU A 193 16.87 7.17 0.91
CA GLU A 193 17.77 7.34 2.05
C GLU A 193 18.23 8.79 2.25
N ASP A 194 18.52 9.51 1.16
CA ASP A 194 18.84 10.94 1.22
C ASP A 194 17.68 11.76 1.78
N LEU A 195 16.45 11.43 1.39
CA LEU A 195 15.24 12.16 1.78
C LEU A 195 14.73 11.77 3.18
N GLY A 196 14.58 10.47 3.46
CA GLY A 196 13.99 9.90 4.68
C GLY A 196 14.98 9.57 5.80
N GLY A 197 16.27 9.48 5.51
CA GLY A 197 17.31 9.02 6.44
C GLY A 197 17.69 7.54 6.22
N PRO A 198 18.52 6.94 7.09
CA PRO A 198 19.05 5.60 6.86
C PRO A 198 17.98 4.51 6.67
N TYR A 199 18.22 3.57 5.75
CA TYR A 199 17.39 2.37 5.59
C TYR A 199 17.76 1.32 6.64
N VAL A 200 16.81 0.95 7.51
CA VAL A 200 17.08 0.13 8.71
C VAL A 200 16.78 -1.36 8.57
N TRP A 201 16.27 -1.80 7.41
CA TRP A 201 15.75 -3.17 7.22
C TRP A 201 16.76 -4.15 6.63
N GLY A 202 18.00 -3.69 6.36
CA GLY A 202 19.06 -4.51 5.80
C GLY A 202 18.91 -4.76 4.30
N GLN A 203 18.03 -5.70 3.92
CA GLN A 203 17.75 -6.04 2.53
C GLN A 203 16.47 -5.33 2.04
N TYR A 204 16.36 -5.11 0.73
CA TYR A 204 15.14 -4.68 0.05
C TYR A 204 14.98 -5.59 -1.17
N ASP A 205 14.31 -6.72 -1.00
CA ASP A 205 14.00 -7.62 -2.11
C ASP A 205 12.63 -7.29 -2.70
N LEU A 206 12.43 -7.68 -3.97
CA LEU A 206 11.15 -7.58 -4.66
C LEU A 206 10.65 -8.98 -4.99
N LEU A 207 9.35 -9.24 -4.83
CA LEU A 207 8.69 -10.46 -5.26
C LEU A 207 7.57 -10.11 -6.24
N VAL A 208 7.69 -10.60 -7.48
CA VAL A 208 6.62 -10.52 -8.46
C VAL A 208 5.68 -11.70 -8.25
N LEU A 209 4.44 -11.38 -7.87
CA LEU A 209 3.42 -12.38 -7.59
C LEU A 209 2.69 -12.85 -8.85
N PRO A 210 1.86 -13.90 -8.76
CA PRO A 210 0.89 -14.25 -9.79
C PRO A 210 -0.12 -13.14 -10.07
N LEU A 211 -0.78 -13.20 -11.23
CA LEU A 211 -1.74 -12.19 -11.71
C LEU A 211 -2.93 -11.92 -10.77
N SER A 212 -3.21 -12.82 -9.83
CA SER A 212 -4.32 -12.69 -8.89
C SER A 212 -4.02 -11.79 -7.69
N PHE A 213 -2.80 -11.26 -7.56
CA PHE A 213 -2.45 -10.34 -6.47
C PHE A 213 -3.35 -9.09 -6.53
N PRO A 214 -4.06 -8.74 -5.43
CA PRO A 214 -5.15 -7.76 -5.48
C PRO A 214 -4.71 -6.29 -5.54
N TYR A 215 -3.41 -6.00 -5.35
CA TYR A 215 -2.88 -4.63 -5.26
C TYR A 215 -1.74 -4.38 -6.26
N GLY A 216 -1.36 -3.11 -6.41
CA GLY A 216 -0.17 -2.73 -7.21
C GLY A 216 1.13 -3.16 -6.54
N GLY A 217 1.23 -2.91 -5.23
CA GLY A 217 2.34 -3.33 -4.39
C GLY A 217 1.88 -3.52 -2.94
N MET A 218 2.77 -4.07 -2.12
CA MET A 218 2.61 -4.17 -0.67
C MET A 218 3.99 -4.10 -0.01
N GLU A 219 4.12 -3.20 0.97
CA GLU A 219 5.37 -2.72 1.57
C GLU A 219 5.98 -3.68 2.61
N ASN A 220 5.74 -4.99 2.45
CA ASN A 220 6.23 -6.05 3.32
C ASN A 220 7.76 -5.88 3.59
N PRO A 221 8.19 -5.61 4.82
CA PRO A 221 9.59 -5.30 5.13
C PRO A 221 10.53 -6.37 4.62
N CYS A 222 11.68 -5.96 4.09
CA CYS A 222 12.68 -6.84 3.50
C CYS A 222 12.27 -7.54 2.18
N LEU A 223 10.99 -7.59 1.81
CA LEU A 223 10.48 -8.31 0.64
C LEU A 223 9.16 -7.70 0.13
N THR A 224 9.25 -6.61 -0.62
CA THR A 224 8.09 -5.94 -1.21
C THR A 224 7.41 -6.85 -2.24
N PHE A 225 6.09 -7.00 -2.15
CA PHE A 225 5.30 -7.73 -3.14
C PHE A 225 4.83 -6.78 -4.22
N VAL A 226 4.87 -7.20 -5.49
CA VAL A 226 4.41 -6.39 -6.62
C VAL A 226 3.61 -7.22 -7.62
N THR A 227 2.65 -6.57 -8.27
CA THR A 227 1.85 -7.18 -9.34
C THR A 227 2.67 -7.35 -10.63
N PRO A 228 2.46 -8.43 -11.39
CA PRO A 228 3.10 -8.60 -12.70
C PRO A 228 2.56 -7.63 -13.75
N THR A 229 1.47 -6.89 -13.49
CA THR A 229 0.97 -5.85 -14.41
C THR A 229 1.91 -4.65 -14.52
N LEU A 230 2.89 -4.51 -13.62
CA LEU A 230 3.95 -3.50 -13.72
C LEU A 230 4.99 -3.82 -14.80
N LEU A 231 5.03 -5.05 -15.34
CA LEU A 231 6.00 -5.50 -16.34
C LEU A 231 5.64 -4.96 -17.75
N ALA A 232 5.64 -3.64 -17.90
CA ALA A 232 5.30 -2.93 -19.13
C ALA A 232 6.40 -3.03 -20.22
N GLY A 233 7.64 -3.36 -19.83
CA GLY A 233 8.79 -3.46 -20.72
C GLY A 233 9.52 -2.13 -20.95
N ASP A 234 9.11 -1.06 -20.28
CA ASP A 234 9.66 0.29 -20.44
C ASP A 234 9.89 1.02 -19.10
N LYS A 235 9.63 0.36 -17.97
CA LYS A 235 9.74 0.89 -16.59
C LYS A 235 8.81 2.06 -16.28
N SER A 236 7.82 2.34 -17.13
CA SER A 236 6.91 3.49 -16.94
C SER A 236 6.04 3.37 -15.69
N LEU A 237 5.81 2.16 -15.19
CA LEU A 237 5.03 1.90 -13.97
C LEU A 237 5.92 1.71 -12.72
N SER A 238 7.20 2.08 -12.80
CA SER A 238 8.16 1.91 -11.71
C SER A 238 7.97 2.89 -10.54
N ASN A 239 7.06 3.86 -10.64
CA ASN A 239 6.68 4.71 -9.52
C ASN A 239 6.12 3.88 -8.35
N VAL A 240 5.49 2.73 -8.62
CA VAL A 240 5.07 1.79 -7.58
C VAL A 240 6.28 1.29 -6.77
N ILE A 241 7.43 1.04 -7.39
CA ILE A 241 8.64 0.65 -6.64
C ILE A 241 9.12 1.79 -5.75
N ALA A 242 9.07 3.04 -6.23
CA ALA A 242 9.39 4.21 -5.40
C ALA A 242 8.41 4.40 -4.23
N HIS A 243 7.14 4.06 -4.44
CA HIS A 243 6.10 4.06 -3.41
C HIS A 243 6.41 3.05 -2.30
N GLU A 244 6.60 1.78 -2.68
CA GLU A 244 6.91 0.72 -1.71
C GLU A 244 8.24 0.94 -0.98
N ILE A 245 9.24 1.50 -1.67
CA ILE A 245 10.50 1.94 -1.02
C ILE A 245 10.20 2.98 0.05
N SER A 246 9.38 3.98 -0.26
CA SER A 246 9.07 5.11 0.64
C SER A 246 8.39 4.65 1.93
N HIS A 247 7.54 3.63 1.86
CA HIS A 247 6.92 3.01 3.03
C HIS A 247 7.90 2.47 4.07
N SER A 248 9.14 2.17 3.66
CA SER A 248 10.22 1.79 4.58
C SER A 248 10.48 2.82 5.68
N TRP A 249 10.05 4.07 5.48
CA TRP A 249 10.03 5.13 6.50
C TRP A 249 8.60 5.48 6.93
N THR A 250 7.70 5.76 5.97
CA THR A 250 6.33 6.25 6.21
C THR A 250 5.32 5.11 6.09
N GLY A 251 5.04 4.43 7.19
CA GLY A 251 4.21 3.22 7.23
C GLY A 251 4.90 2.15 8.07
N ASN A 252 6.06 1.66 7.63
CA ASN A 252 6.76 0.59 8.32
C ASN A 252 7.47 1.09 9.59
N LEU A 253 8.21 2.20 9.48
CA LEU A 253 8.99 2.76 10.58
C LEU A 253 8.13 3.66 11.48
N VAL A 254 7.40 4.60 10.86
CA VAL A 254 6.35 5.40 11.52
C VAL A 254 4.99 4.92 11.02
N THR A 255 4.19 4.30 11.88
CA THR A 255 2.93 3.65 11.49
C THR A 255 1.73 4.45 11.95
N ASN A 256 0.64 4.44 11.19
CA ASN A 256 -0.68 4.85 11.68
C ASN A 256 -1.11 4.02 12.91
N LYS A 257 -1.63 4.67 13.96
CA LYS A 257 -2.05 3.96 15.19
C LYS A 257 -3.33 3.13 15.01
N THR A 258 -4.23 3.60 14.15
CA THR A 258 -5.43 2.89 13.71
C THR A 258 -5.62 3.14 12.21
N TRP A 259 -6.47 2.36 11.56
CA TRP A 259 -6.81 2.54 10.15
C TRP A 259 -7.57 3.85 9.86
N ASP A 260 -8.12 4.51 10.88
CA ASP A 260 -8.68 5.87 10.75
C ASP A 260 -7.62 6.91 10.36
N HIS A 261 -6.37 6.66 10.75
CA HIS A 261 -5.21 7.50 10.46
C HIS A 261 -4.40 6.99 9.26
N PHE A 262 -4.96 6.13 8.41
CA PHE A 262 -4.25 5.48 7.30
C PHE A 262 -3.59 6.49 6.34
N TRP A 263 -4.16 7.68 6.19
CA TRP A 263 -3.54 8.75 5.38
C TRP A 263 -2.13 9.15 5.85
N LEU A 264 -1.77 8.92 7.12
CA LEU A 264 -0.41 9.20 7.60
C LEU A 264 0.62 8.28 6.95
N ASN A 265 0.25 7.04 6.65
CA ASN A 265 1.07 6.16 5.84
C ASN A 265 1.07 6.68 4.40
N GLU A 266 -0.11 6.64 3.76
CA GLU A 266 -0.22 6.81 2.30
C GLU A 266 0.12 8.22 1.82
N GLY A 267 -0.39 9.25 2.48
CA GLY A 267 -0.14 10.64 2.09
C GLY A 267 1.35 11.00 2.14
N HIS A 268 2.06 10.56 3.18
CA HIS A 268 3.51 10.80 3.30
C HIS A 268 4.32 9.91 2.34
N THR A 269 3.89 8.67 2.11
CA THR A 269 4.53 7.78 1.12
C THR A 269 4.40 8.35 -0.27
N VAL A 270 3.20 8.75 -0.72
CA VAL A 270 3.00 9.39 -2.03
C VAL A 270 3.80 10.70 -2.14
N TYR A 271 3.92 11.47 -1.05
CA TYR A 271 4.76 12.66 -1.03
C TYR A 271 6.25 12.32 -1.25
N LEU A 272 6.77 11.30 -0.57
CA LEU A 272 8.15 10.85 -0.70
C LEU A 272 8.42 10.19 -2.07
N GLU A 273 7.50 9.35 -2.55
CA GLU A 273 7.48 8.75 -3.89
C GLU A 273 7.64 9.83 -4.97
N ARG A 274 6.79 10.86 -4.94
CA ARG A 274 6.81 11.94 -5.92
C ARG A 274 8.10 12.76 -5.85
N HIS A 275 8.71 12.89 -4.67
CA HIS A 275 10.05 13.48 -4.54
C HIS A 275 11.15 12.59 -5.16
N ILE A 276 11.07 11.26 -5.01
CA ILE A 276 11.98 10.33 -5.71
C ILE A 276 11.83 10.50 -7.23
N CYS A 277 10.60 10.49 -7.75
CA CYS A 277 10.32 10.75 -9.16
C CYS A 277 10.81 12.13 -9.61
N GLY A 278 10.68 13.16 -8.77
CA GLY A 278 11.20 14.50 -9.04
C GLY A 278 12.72 14.54 -9.15
N ARG A 279 13.44 13.76 -8.34
CA ARG A 279 14.90 13.61 -8.45
C ARG A 279 15.33 12.83 -9.70
N LEU A 280 14.55 11.84 -10.13
CA LEU A 280 14.85 11.02 -11.31
C LEU A 280 14.52 11.73 -12.63
N PHE A 281 13.36 12.38 -12.69
CA PHE A 281 12.76 12.86 -13.95
C PHE A 281 12.51 14.38 -13.97
N GLY A 282 12.81 15.08 -12.87
CA GLY A 282 12.74 16.52 -12.76
C GLY A 282 11.45 17.05 -12.12
N GLU A 283 11.51 18.30 -11.65
CA GLU A 283 10.43 18.91 -10.86
C GLU A 283 9.10 19.05 -11.60
N LYS A 284 9.15 19.29 -12.92
CA LYS A 284 7.94 19.32 -13.76
C LYS A 284 7.22 17.97 -13.78
N PHE A 285 7.97 16.87 -13.73
CA PHE A 285 7.40 15.53 -13.64
C PHE A 285 6.76 15.27 -12.27
N ARG A 286 7.39 15.75 -11.19
CA ARG A 286 6.78 15.73 -9.85
C ARG A 286 5.43 16.47 -9.84
N HIS A 287 5.38 17.68 -10.39
CA HIS A 287 4.14 18.46 -10.50
C HIS A 287 3.09 17.79 -11.41
N PHE A 288 3.51 17.15 -12.50
CA PHE A 288 2.62 16.38 -13.37
C PHE A 288 1.94 15.23 -12.62
N HIS A 289 2.70 14.40 -11.89
CA HIS A 289 2.14 13.34 -11.06
C HIS A 289 1.27 13.88 -9.93
N ALA A 290 1.68 14.99 -9.31
CA ALA A 290 0.90 15.66 -8.27
C ALA A 290 -0.48 16.14 -8.78
N LEU A 291 -0.55 16.59 -10.04
CA LEU A 291 -1.80 17.01 -10.67
C LEU A 291 -2.65 15.82 -11.13
N GLY A 292 -2.03 14.76 -11.66
CA GLY A 292 -2.74 13.50 -11.97
C GLY A 292 -3.41 12.91 -10.73
N GLY A 293 -2.70 12.94 -9.59
CA GLY A 293 -3.24 12.55 -8.29
C GLY A 293 -4.45 13.37 -7.83
N TRP A 294 -4.47 14.68 -8.11
CA TRP A 294 -5.67 15.49 -7.89
C TRP A 294 -6.85 15.03 -8.77
N GLY A 295 -6.59 14.63 -10.02
CA GLY A 295 -7.59 14.03 -10.92
C GLY A 295 -8.15 12.71 -10.38
N GLU A 296 -7.30 11.83 -9.85
CA GLU A 296 -7.71 10.57 -9.21
C GLU A 296 -8.52 10.79 -7.93
N LEU A 297 -8.16 11.81 -7.15
CA LEU A 297 -8.95 12.23 -5.99
C LEU A 297 -10.36 12.69 -6.42
N GLN A 298 -10.46 13.47 -7.49
CA GLN A 298 -11.74 13.87 -8.07
C GLN A 298 -12.57 12.65 -8.52
N ASN A 299 -11.92 11.66 -9.15
CA ASN A 299 -12.58 10.42 -9.59
C ASN A 299 -13.14 9.63 -8.41
N SER A 300 -12.35 9.48 -7.35
CA SER A 300 -12.73 8.72 -6.16
C SER A 300 -13.86 9.39 -5.41
N ILE A 301 -13.77 10.71 -5.20
CA ILE A 301 -14.82 11.48 -4.54
C ILE A 301 -16.11 11.46 -5.35
N LYS A 302 -16.04 11.56 -6.68
CA LYS A 302 -17.23 11.42 -7.54
C LYS A 302 -17.86 10.03 -7.45
N THR A 303 -17.04 8.98 -7.38
CA THR A 303 -17.49 7.59 -7.26
C THR A 303 -18.22 7.33 -5.95
N PHE A 304 -17.68 7.83 -4.83
CA PHE A 304 -18.34 7.70 -3.51
C PHE A 304 -19.48 8.70 -3.30
N GLY A 305 -19.38 9.88 -3.89
CA GLY A 305 -20.21 11.05 -3.63
C GLY A 305 -19.52 12.07 -2.71
N ASP A 306 -19.70 13.36 -3.01
CA ASP A 306 -19.02 14.48 -2.34
C ASP A 306 -19.27 14.57 -0.83
N THR A 307 -20.34 13.95 -0.33
CA THR A 307 -20.72 13.96 1.09
C THR A 307 -20.40 12.65 1.80
N HIS A 308 -19.83 11.66 1.11
CA HIS A 308 -19.62 10.32 1.64
C HIS A 308 -18.55 10.31 2.75
N PRO A 309 -18.77 9.67 3.91
CA PRO A 309 -17.83 9.71 5.03
C PRO A 309 -16.43 9.15 4.71
N TYR A 310 -16.31 8.20 3.78
CA TYR A 310 -15.00 7.65 3.36
C TYR A 310 -14.16 8.62 2.51
N THR A 311 -14.72 9.79 2.15
CA THR A 311 -13.97 10.86 1.46
C THR A 311 -13.31 11.85 2.44
N LYS A 312 -13.49 11.65 3.75
CA LYS A 312 -12.73 12.36 4.79
C LYS A 312 -11.29 11.86 4.80
N LEU A 313 -10.36 12.70 5.24
CA LEU A 313 -8.95 12.32 5.33
C LEU A 313 -8.69 11.46 6.57
N VAL A 314 -9.27 11.85 7.71
CA VAL A 314 -9.41 11.01 8.90
C VAL A 314 -10.82 10.46 8.90
N VAL A 315 -10.93 9.16 8.68
CA VAL A 315 -12.22 8.45 8.62
C VAL A 315 -12.64 7.95 10.01
N ASP A 316 -13.87 7.46 10.12
CA ASP A 316 -14.34 6.71 11.29
C ASP A 316 -14.73 5.31 10.80
N LEU A 317 -13.91 4.32 11.15
CA LEU A 317 -14.14 2.92 10.75
C LEU A 317 -14.90 2.12 11.81
N THR A 318 -15.59 2.78 12.74
CA THR A 318 -16.47 2.10 13.68
C THR A 318 -17.52 1.28 12.94
N ASN A 319 -17.41 -0.05 13.04
CA ASN A 319 -18.29 -1.02 12.35
C ASN A 319 -18.25 -0.95 10.82
N VAL A 320 -17.15 -0.44 10.26
CA VAL A 320 -16.85 -0.46 8.83
C VAL A 320 -15.77 -1.50 8.53
N ASP A 321 -15.98 -2.30 7.49
CA ASP A 321 -14.94 -3.18 6.94
C ASP A 321 -13.89 -2.33 6.21
N PRO A 322 -12.61 -2.32 6.65
CA PRO A 322 -11.57 -1.52 6.02
C PRO A 322 -11.42 -1.77 4.52
N ASP A 323 -11.63 -3.00 4.06
CA ASP A 323 -11.48 -3.36 2.64
C ASP A 323 -12.57 -2.71 1.77
N VAL A 324 -13.75 -2.47 2.34
CA VAL A 324 -14.87 -1.77 1.67
C VAL A 324 -14.64 -0.27 1.65
N ALA A 325 -13.92 0.27 2.63
CA ALA A 325 -13.61 1.69 2.73
C ALA A 325 -12.37 2.12 1.92
N TYR A 326 -11.56 1.15 1.47
CA TYR A 326 -10.33 1.42 0.72
C TYR A 326 -10.60 2.25 -0.54
N SER A 327 -9.75 3.26 -0.77
CA SER A 327 -9.81 4.15 -1.92
C SER A 327 -8.51 4.94 -2.09
N SER A 328 -8.40 5.74 -3.16
CA SER A 328 -7.28 6.67 -3.33
C SER A 328 -7.38 7.93 -2.44
N VAL A 329 -8.46 8.13 -1.68
CA VAL A 329 -8.64 9.32 -0.83
C VAL A 329 -7.48 9.51 0.17
N PRO A 330 -7.11 8.54 1.03
CA PRO A 330 -6.00 8.70 1.98
C PRO A 330 -4.65 8.98 1.29
N TYR A 331 -4.46 8.46 0.07
CA TYR A 331 -3.28 8.69 -0.77
C TYR A 331 -3.24 10.14 -1.25
N GLU A 332 -4.24 10.55 -2.03
CA GLU A 332 -4.20 11.78 -2.79
C GLU A 332 -4.67 13.00 -2.00
N LYS A 333 -5.64 12.84 -1.09
CA LYS A 333 -6.04 13.92 -0.17
C LYS A 333 -4.96 14.15 0.88
N GLY A 334 -4.31 13.09 1.33
CA GLY A 334 -3.15 13.15 2.23
C GLY A 334 -1.96 13.85 1.56
N PHE A 335 -1.61 13.43 0.34
CA PHE A 335 -0.59 14.11 -0.46
C PHE A 335 -0.94 15.58 -0.70
N ALA A 336 -2.18 15.89 -1.10
CA ALA A 336 -2.59 17.26 -1.40
C ALA A 336 -2.45 18.19 -0.18
N LEU A 337 -2.71 17.68 1.03
CA LEU A 337 -2.46 18.42 2.27
C LEU A 337 -0.96 18.71 2.45
N LEU A 338 -0.11 17.69 2.30
CA LEU A 338 1.34 17.86 2.46
C LEU A 338 1.94 18.77 1.41
N PHE A 339 1.49 18.66 0.15
CA PHE A 339 1.94 19.51 -0.94
C PHE A 339 1.45 20.96 -0.80
N TYR A 340 0.22 21.17 -0.27
CA TYR A 340 -0.26 22.49 0.12
C TYR A 340 0.60 23.09 1.24
N LEU A 341 0.91 22.31 2.28
CA LEU A 341 1.75 22.75 3.39
C LEU A 341 3.19 23.06 2.93
N GLU A 342 3.75 22.26 2.01
CA GLU A 342 5.03 22.52 1.37
C GLU A 342 5.07 23.92 0.75
N GLN A 343 4.07 24.26 -0.06
CA GLN A 343 3.97 25.57 -0.72
C GLN A 343 3.81 26.70 0.30
N LEU A 344 3.06 26.45 1.37
CA LEU A 344 2.74 27.43 2.39
C LEU A 344 3.94 27.75 3.32
N LEU A 345 4.78 26.75 3.61
CA LEU A 345 5.83 26.82 4.63
C LEU A 345 7.24 27.10 4.08
N GLY A 346 7.37 27.35 2.77
CA GLY A 346 8.62 27.81 2.16
C GLY A 346 9.27 26.86 1.15
N GLY A 347 8.51 25.90 0.60
CA GLY A 347 8.94 25.06 -0.51
C GLY A 347 9.47 23.67 -0.12
N PRO A 348 9.86 22.86 -1.13
CA PRO A 348 10.16 21.44 -0.96
C PRO A 348 11.33 21.17 -0.03
N GLU A 349 12.42 21.97 -0.09
CA GLU A 349 13.59 21.77 0.77
C GLU A 349 13.26 21.97 2.26
N VAL A 350 12.43 22.96 2.57
CA VAL A 350 12.00 23.25 3.95
C VAL A 350 11.13 22.11 4.47
N PHE A 351 10.16 21.66 3.67
CA PHE A 351 9.23 20.61 4.09
C PHE A 351 9.88 19.21 4.13
N LEU A 352 10.87 18.93 3.29
CA LEU A 352 11.72 17.73 3.42
C LEU A 352 12.52 17.72 4.73
N GLY A 353 12.93 18.90 5.23
CA GLY A 353 13.50 19.04 6.56
C GLY A 353 12.55 18.60 7.67
N PHE A 354 11.27 18.97 7.56
CA PHE A 354 10.21 18.49 8.45
C PHE A 354 10.00 16.98 8.33
N LEU A 355 9.88 16.44 7.11
CA LEU A 355 9.67 15.00 6.88
C LEU A 355 10.77 14.15 7.55
N LYS A 356 12.04 14.52 7.37
CA LYS A 356 13.18 13.82 7.99
C LYS A 356 13.12 13.90 9.52
N ALA A 357 12.74 15.05 10.08
CA ALA A 357 12.57 15.21 11.53
C ALA A 357 11.38 14.40 12.07
N TYR A 358 10.28 14.32 11.31
CA TYR A 358 9.08 13.55 11.61
C TYR A 358 9.40 12.05 11.67
N VAL A 359 10.04 11.52 10.62
CA VAL A 359 10.50 10.13 10.57
C VAL A 359 11.39 9.81 11.78
N LYS A 360 12.37 10.67 12.07
CA LYS A 360 13.27 10.49 13.23
C LYS A 360 12.52 10.53 14.57
N LYS A 361 11.55 11.44 14.73
CA LYS A 361 10.80 11.62 16.00
C LYS A 361 9.96 10.39 16.35
N PHE A 362 9.37 9.77 15.34
CA PHE A 362 8.36 8.72 15.52
C PHE A 362 8.81 7.34 15.04
N SER A 363 10.08 7.17 14.66
CA SER A 363 10.63 5.88 14.29
C SER A 363 10.32 4.81 15.35
N TYR A 364 9.89 3.63 14.88
CA TYR A 364 9.47 2.48 15.69
C TYR A 364 8.20 2.71 16.54
N LYS A 365 7.39 3.72 16.21
CA LYS A 365 6.14 4.02 16.93
C LYS A 365 4.94 4.00 15.99
N SER A 366 3.77 3.99 16.61
CA SER A 366 2.49 4.18 15.94
C SER A 366 1.82 5.46 16.43
N ILE A 367 1.35 6.31 15.52
CA ILE A 367 0.94 7.70 15.80
C ILE A 367 -0.47 8.02 15.32
N THR A 368 -1.09 9.03 15.93
CA THR A 368 -2.36 9.62 15.47
C THR A 368 -2.11 10.84 14.60
N THR A 369 -3.16 11.33 13.96
CA THR A 369 -3.14 12.62 13.25
C THR A 369 -2.84 13.79 14.18
N ASP A 370 -3.27 13.73 15.44
CA ASP A 370 -2.95 14.76 16.43
C ASP A 370 -1.46 14.75 16.79
N ASP A 371 -0.86 13.58 17.01
CA ASP A 371 0.59 13.46 17.23
C ASP A 371 1.39 14.09 16.08
N TRP A 372 0.96 13.83 14.84
CA TRP A 372 1.55 14.42 13.63
C TRP A 372 1.39 15.94 13.60
N LYS A 373 0.18 16.44 13.85
CA LYS A 373 -0.13 17.88 13.81
C LYS A 373 0.61 18.63 14.91
N ASP A 374 0.64 18.11 16.13
CA ASP A 374 1.40 18.68 17.24
C ASP A 374 2.89 18.77 16.92
N PHE A 375 3.45 17.74 16.28
CA PHE A 375 4.83 17.77 15.85
C PHE A 375 5.09 18.75 14.70
N LEU A 376 4.16 18.88 13.74
CA LEU A 376 4.21 19.90 12.69
C LEU A 376 4.28 21.31 13.32
N TYR A 377 3.38 21.62 14.25
CA TYR A 377 3.38 22.89 14.98
C TYR A 377 4.67 23.11 15.78
N SER A 378 5.16 22.07 16.46
CA SER A 378 6.42 22.14 17.20
C SER A 378 7.64 22.38 16.29
N HIS A 379 7.64 21.80 15.09
CA HIS A 379 8.74 21.95 14.13
C HIS A 379 8.73 23.35 13.51
N PHE A 380 7.54 23.82 13.11
CA PHE A 380 7.31 25.14 12.51
C PHE A 380 6.86 26.17 13.54
N LYS A 381 7.45 26.15 14.74
CA LYS A 381 7.08 27.03 15.86
C LYS A 381 7.15 28.53 15.53
N ASP A 382 8.03 28.91 14.60
CA ASP A 382 8.22 30.30 14.15
C ASP A 382 7.29 30.67 12.97
N GLN A 383 6.50 29.71 12.47
CA GLN A 383 5.51 29.87 11.39
C GLN A 383 4.10 29.42 11.84
N VAL A 384 3.82 29.39 13.15
CA VAL A 384 2.51 28.96 13.68
C VAL A 384 1.36 29.82 13.19
N ASP A 385 1.58 31.11 12.95
CA ASP A 385 0.57 32.02 12.41
C ASP A 385 0.14 31.63 10.99
N ILE A 386 1.05 31.03 10.22
CA ILE A 386 0.77 30.48 8.89
C ILE A 386 -0.04 29.18 9.03
N LEU A 387 0.37 28.27 9.93
CA LEU A 387 -0.36 27.03 10.20
C LEU A 387 -1.78 27.26 10.74
N ASN A 388 -1.99 28.32 11.51
CA ASN A 388 -3.31 28.69 12.04
C ASN A 388 -4.28 29.18 10.97
N GLN A 389 -3.81 29.52 9.77
CA GLN A 389 -4.66 29.89 8.63
C GLN A 389 -5.19 28.66 7.86
N VAL A 390 -4.63 27.47 8.12
CA VAL A 390 -5.09 26.22 7.49
C VAL A 390 -6.44 25.83 8.10
N ASP A 391 -7.44 25.60 7.26
CA ASP A 391 -8.72 25.03 7.68
C ASP A 391 -8.57 23.53 7.99
N TRP A 392 -7.99 23.23 9.15
CA TRP A 392 -7.72 21.87 9.59
C TRP A 392 -8.98 21.01 9.67
N ASN A 393 -10.12 21.59 10.04
CA ASN A 393 -11.36 20.83 10.14
C ASN A 393 -11.84 20.39 8.75
N ALA A 394 -11.78 21.29 7.77
CA ALA A 394 -12.15 20.94 6.40
C ALA A 394 -11.18 19.91 5.78
N TRP A 395 -9.87 20.08 5.98
CA TRP A 395 -8.88 19.14 5.48
C TRP A 395 -9.02 17.75 6.09
N LEU A 396 -9.15 17.66 7.42
CA LEU A 396 -9.08 16.40 8.13
C LEU A 396 -10.44 15.67 8.18
N TYR A 397 -11.54 16.39 8.39
CA TYR A 397 -12.80 15.77 8.81
C TYR A 397 -14.00 16.07 7.90
N SER A 398 -13.87 16.98 6.92
CA SER A 398 -14.93 17.21 5.93
C SER A 398 -14.83 16.22 4.76
N PRO A 399 -15.97 15.68 4.29
CA PRO A 399 -16.01 14.88 3.07
C PRO A 399 -15.79 15.78 1.83
N GLY A 400 -15.58 15.14 0.68
CA GLY A 400 -15.46 15.82 -0.60
C GLY A 400 -14.06 16.39 -0.86
N MET A 401 -13.97 17.25 -1.87
CA MET A 401 -12.70 17.84 -2.31
C MET A 401 -12.07 18.71 -1.21
N PRO A 402 -10.73 18.80 -1.15
CA PRO A 402 -10.04 19.71 -0.24
C PRO A 402 -10.51 21.17 -0.37
N PRO A 403 -10.43 21.97 0.71
CA PRO A 403 -10.88 23.36 0.70
C PRO A 403 -10.02 24.26 -0.19
N VAL A 404 -8.77 23.87 -0.44
CA VAL A 404 -7.81 24.61 -1.27
C VAL A 404 -7.12 23.64 -2.22
N LYS A 405 -7.10 23.98 -3.51
CA LYS A 405 -6.30 23.28 -4.52
C LYS A 405 -4.87 23.84 -4.52
N PRO A 406 -3.82 23.02 -4.37
CA PRO A 406 -2.43 23.46 -4.50
C PRO A 406 -2.13 24.08 -5.88
N ASN A 407 -1.02 24.80 -5.99
CA ASN A 407 -0.53 25.29 -7.28
C ASN A 407 0.25 24.20 -8.01
N TYR A 408 0.01 24.02 -9.32
CA TYR A 408 0.67 23.01 -10.13
C TYR A 408 1.33 23.64 -11.36
N ASP A 409 2.54 23.22 -11.69
CA ASP A 409 3.11 23.46 -13.01
C ASP A 409 2.35 22.63 -14.04
N MET A 410 1.89 23.29 -15.11
CA MET A 410 1.01 22.69 -16.12
C MET A 410 1.77 22.22 -17.37
N THR A 411 3.11 22.34 -17.39
CA THR A 411 3.93 22.20 -18.61
C THR A 411 3.69 20.86 -19.31
N LEU A 412 3.72 19.76 -18.57
CA LEU A 412 3.54 18.41 -19.13
C LEU A 412 2.06 18.04 -19.32
N THR A 413 1.15 18.67 -18.57
CA THR A 413 -0.29 18.36 -18.60
C THR A 413 -1.03 19.09 -19.72
N ASN A 414 -0.54 20.27 -20.17
CA ASN A 414 -1.21 21.09 -21.19
C ASN A 414 -1.50 20.33 -22.48
N ALA A 415 -0.57 19.50 -22.96
CA ALA A 415 -0.76 18.71 -24.18
C ALA A 415 -1.87 17.65 -24.00
N CYS A 416 -1.96 17.04 -22.81
CA CYS A 416 -2.99 16.05 -22.46
C CYS A 416 -4.38 16.69 -22.46
N ILE A 417 -4.51 17.86 -21.82
CA ILE A 417 -5.75 18.64 -21.77
C ILE A 417 -6.17 19.09 -23.16
N ALA A 418 -5.23 19.63 -23.95
CA ALA A 418 -5.52 20.09 -25.30
C ALA A 418 -6.03 18.97 -26.19
N LEU A 419 -5.39 17.79 -26.15
CA LEU A 419 -5.82 16.63 -26.93
C LEU A 419 -7.17 16.09 -26.43
N SER A 420 -7.36 15.95 -25.11
CA SER A 420 -8.65 15.53 -24.53
C SER A 420 -9.78 16.47 -24.95
N GLN A 421 -9.57 17.78 -24.83
CA GLN A 421 -10.59 18.77 -25.21
C GLN A 421 -10.92 18.71 -26.69
N ARG A 422 -9.91 18.54 -27.58
CA ARG A 422 -10.16 18.34 -29.02
C ARG A 422 -11.09 17.16 -29.26
N TRP A 423 -10.85 16.02 -28.62
CA TRP A 423 -11.70 14.83 -28.74
C TRP A 423 -13.12 15.05 -28.19
N ILE A 424 -13.25 15.70 -27.03
CA ILE A 424 -14.56 15.95 -26.39
C ILE A 424 -15.42 16.89 -27.22
N THR A 425 -14.83 17.90 -27.86
CA THR A 425 -15.57 18.89 -28.65
C THR A 425 -15.74 18.54 -30.12
N ALA A 426 -15.08 17.48 -30.59
CA ALA A 426 -15.12 17.05 -31.98
C ALA A 426 -16.55 16.64 -32.38
N LYS A 427 -16.97 17.12 -33.54
CA LYS A 427 -18.15 16.62 -34.26
C LYS A 427 -17.71 15.58 -35.29
N GLU A 428 -18.69 14.94 -35.94
CA GLU A 428 -18.44 13.90 -36.95
C GLU A 428 -17.44 14.35 -38.04
N ASP A 429 -17.59 15.58 -38.54
CA ASP A 429 -16.70 16.14 -39.55
C ASP A 429 -15.26 16.39 -39.05
N ASP A 430 -15.08 16.57 -37.74
CA ASP A 430 -13.78 16.81 -37.13
C ASP A 430 -12.98 15.50 -36.90
N LEU A 431 -13.64 14.33 -36.94
CA LEU A 431 -13.02 13.05 -36.61
C LEU A 431 -11.87 12.67 -37.56
N ASN A 432 -11.97 13.10 -38.83
CA ASN A 432 -10.92 12.87 -39.82
C ASN A 432 -9.65 13.71 -39.58
N SER A 433 -9.68 14.67 -38.65
CA SER A 433 -8.52 15.49 -38.29
C SER A 433 -7.57 14.81 -37.30
N PHE A 434 -7.99 13.74 -36.62
CA PHE A 434 -7.16 13.01 -35.68
C PHE A 434 -6.24 12.03 -36.39
N THR A 435 -4.97 12.02 -36.01
CA THR A 435 -3.96 11.13 -36.61
C THR A 435 -3.02 10.57 -35.55
N THR A 436 -2.28 9.52 -35.89
CA THR A 436 -1.24 8.96 -35.00
C THR A 436 -0.16 9.98 -34.64
N ALA A 437 -0.01 11.06 -35.42
CA ALA A 437 0.92 12.14 -35.11
C ALA A 437 0.53 12.92 -33.84
N ASP A 438 -0.75 12.92 -33.44
CA ASP A 438 -1.22 13.56 -32.21
C ASP A 438 -0.63 12.89 -30.94
N LEU A 439 -0.19 11.63 -31.05
CA LEU A 439 0.34 10.84 -29.94
C LEU A 439 1.87 10.79 -29.91
N LYS A 440 2.55 11.19 -31.00
CA LYS A 440 3.99 10.90 -31.20
C LYS A 440 4.90 11.55 -30.13
N ASP A 441 4.49 12.69 -29.61
CA ASP A 441 5.26 13.51 -28.66
C ASP A 441 4.76 13.32 -27.21
N LEU A 442 3.80 12.41 -26.99
CA LEU A 442 3.28 12.09 -25.66
C LEU A 442 4.01 10.88 -25.07
N SER A 443 4.53 11.04 -23.86
CA SER A 443 5.00 9.90 -23.06
C SER A 443 3.85 8.98 -22.65
N SER A 444 4.16 7.75 -22.21
CA SER A 444 3.16 6.83 -21.64
C SER A 444 2.35 7.45 -20.50
N HIS A 445 3.01 8.23 -19.63
CA HIS A 445 2.36 9.00 -18.56
C HIS A 445 1.36 10.03 -19.09
N GLN A 446 1.72 10.77 -20.15
CA GLN A 446 0.82 11.76 -20.78
C GLN A 446 -0.33 11.11 -21.54
N LEU A 447 -0.10 9.94 -22.17
CA LEU A 447 -1.16 9.15 -22.78
C LEU A 447 -2.16 8.66 -21.73
N ASN A 448 -1.67 8.19 -20.58
CA ASN A 448 -2.52 7.76 -19.47
C ASN A 448 -3.36 8.93 -18.92
N GLU A 449 -2.75 10.10 -18.71
CA GLU A 449 -3.46 11.32 -18.27
C GLU A 449 -4.50 11.79 -19.30
N PHE A 450 -4.17 11.77 -20.60
CA PHE A 450 -5.13 12.05 -21.67
C PHE A 450 -6.36 11.13 -21.58
N LEU A 451 -6.16 9.82 -21.38
CA LEU A 451 -7.25 8.86 -21.24
C LEU A 451 -8.06 9.09 -19.95
N ALA A 452 -7.40 9.39 -18.83
CA ALA A 452 -8.06 9.69 -17.56
C ALA A 452 -8.99 10.92 -17.68
N GLN A 453 -8.55 11.98 -18.35
CA GLN A 453 -9.38 13.16 -18.59
C GLN A 453 -10.56 12.88 -19.52
N MET A 454 -10.38 12.04 -20.54
CA MET A 454 -11.49 11.59 -21.40
C MET A 454 -12.54 10.83 -20.58
N LEU A 455 -12.11 9.91 -19.72
CA LEU A 455 -13.01 9.09 -18.90
C LEU A 455 -13.86 9.95 -17.95
N GLN A 456 -13.26 10.93 -17.29
CA GLN A 456 -13.97 11.89 -16.42
C GLN A 456 -15.16 12.55 -17.10
N LYS A 457 -15.02 12.89 -18.38
CA LYS A 457 -16.02 13.62 -19.16
C LYS A 457 -17.08 12.69 -19.75
N MET A 458 -16.71 11.49 -20.21
CA MET A 458 -17.68 10.48 -20.65
C MET A 458 -18.64 10.07 -19.54
N VAL A 459 -18.14 9.83 -18.33
CA VAL A 459 -18.99 9.51 -17.16
C VAL A 459 -19.94 10.66 -16.84
N THR A 460 -19.52 11.91 -17.04
CA THR A 460 -20.40 13.08 -16.82
C THR A 460 -21.51 13.16 -17.86
N ALA A 461 -21.22 12.85 -19.13
CA ALA A 461 -22.20 12.86 -20.21
C ALA A 461 -23.28 11.77 -20.04
N LEU A 462 -22.91 10.58 -19.59
CA LEU A 462 -23.86 9.48 -19.34
C LEU A 462 -24.84 9.80 -18.20
N HIS A 463 -24.37 10.38 -17.10
CA HIS A 463 -25.26 10.79 -15.99
C HIS A 463 -26.21 11.93 -16.37
N SER A 464 -25.82 12.83 -17.28
CA SER A 464 -26.73 13.85 -17.81
C SER A 464 -27.83 13.29 -18.72
N VAL A 465 -27.62 12.12 -19.33
CA VAL A 465 -28.63 11.42 -20.15
C VAL A 465 -29.64 10.67 -19.28
N GLU A 466 -29.26 10.23 -18.07
CA GLU A 466 -30.20 9.59 -17.13
C GLU A 466 -31.11 10.60 -16.40
N MET A 467 -30.67 11.87 -16.24
CA MET A 467 -31.48 12.93 -15.61
C MET A 467 -32.28 13.81 -16.60
N GLY A 468 -32.09 13.62 -17.91
CA GLY A 468 -32.83 14.31 -18.97
C GLY A 468 -33.38 13.29 -19.97
N GLY A 469 -34.70 13.09 -19.97
CA GLY A 469 -35.35 12.01 -20.69
C GLY A 469 -35.01 11.85 -22.19
N SER A 470 -35.22 10.61 -22.64
CA SER A 470 -35.15 10.07 -24.01
C SER A 470 -33.75 9.89 -24.62
N SER A 471 -33.21 8.68 -24.46
CA SER A 471 -32.17 8.13 -25.34
C SER A 471 -32.72 7.88 -26.74
N PRO A 472 -32.05 8.30 -27.83
CA PRO A 472 -32.41 7.91 -29.19
C PRO A 472 -31.74 6.61 -29.66
N PHE A 473 -30.93 5.94 -28.83
CA PHE A 473 -30.27 4.69 -29.22
C PHE A 473 -31.12 3.49 -28.84
N GLY A 474 -32.16 3.26 -29.65
CA GLY A 474 -32.74 1.94 -29.80
C GLY A 474 -31.89 1.08 -30.72
N SER A 475 -31.75 -0.21 -30.36
CA SER A 475 -31.57 -1.39 -31.23
C SER A 475 -30.40 -2.31 -30.88
N LYS A 476 -30.78 -3.42 -30.22
CA LYS A 476 -30.52 -4.84 -30.55
C LYS A 476 -29.06 -5.31 -30.69
N ASN A 477 -28.70 -6.25 -29.83
CA ASN A 477 -28.25 -7.56 -30.29
C ASN A 477 -28.79 -8.65 -29.36
N GLY A 478 -29.49 -9.60 -29.96
CA GLY A 478 -29.96 -10.82 -29.34
C GLY A 478 -29.10 -12.02 -29.73
N ASN A 479 -29.31 -13.08 -28.95
CA ASN A 479 -28.67 -14.39 -28.90
C ASN A 479 -27.29 -14.47 -28.25
#